data_AF-A0A1F5EAS2-F1
#
_entry.id   AF-A0A1F5EAS2-F1
#
_cell.length_a   1.000
_cell.length_b   1.000
_cell.length_c   1.000
_cell.angle_alpha   90.00
_cell.angle_beta   90.00
_cell.angle_gamma   90.00
#
_symmetry.space_group_name_H-M   'P 1'
#
loop_
_entity.id
_entity.type
_entity.pdbx_description
1 polymer ?
#
loop_
_entity_poly.entity_id
_entity_poly.type
_entity_poly.pdbx_seq_one_letter_code
_entity_poly.pdbx_strand_id
1 'polypeptide(L)'
;MADDDNSLVDESHFPLRSVLPPMDVEEVLKKDILELIGASGLTKEKKAQIYENMGKTIENRVIARVADLLSDEEMEKFISLSQTNPEQAVELLKANEIDMPKFIAEEALLYKTQLVTLFQAR
;
A
#
# COMPACT_ATOMS: atom_id res chain seq x y z
N MET A 1 -4.75 -0.45 59.14
CA MET A 1 -4.14 -0.59 57.80
C MET A 1 -4.68 -1.91 57.29
N ALA A 2 -5.85 -1.92 56.65
CA ALA A 2 -6.05 -1.51 55.26
C ALA A 2 -5.12 -2.33 54.36
N ASP A 3 -5.71 -3.38 53.79
CA ASP A 3 -5.63 -3.80 52.40
C ASP A 3 -4.28 -3.63 51.69
N ASP A 4 -3.72 -4.75 51.25
CA ASP A 4 -3.40 -4.91 49.82
C ASP A 4 -3.26 -6.40 49.51
N ASP A 5 -4.42 -6.96 49.17
CA ASP A 5 -4.56 -8.06 48.23
C ASP A 5 -3.93 -7.62 46.91
N ASN A 6 -2.82 -8.24 46.52
CA ASN A 6 -2.39 -8.24 45.13
C ASN A 6 -2.19 -9.67 44.68
N SER A 7 -3.32 -10.37 44.61
CA SER A 7 -3.48 -11.57 43.83
C SER A 7 -3.18 -11.32 42.35
N LEU A 8 -2.51 -12.30 41.74
CA LEU A 8 -2.63 -12.70 40.34
C LEU A 8 -2.11 -11.73 39.27
N VAL A 9 -0.90 -12.01 38.79
CA VAL A 9 -0.76 -12.25 37.35
C VAL A 9 0.15 -13.46 37.13
N ASP A 10 -0.48 -14.59 36.84
CA ASP A 10 0.17 -15.77 36.30
C ASP A 10 0.65 -15.42 34.89
N GLU A 11 1.97 -15.32 34.68
CA GLU A 11 2.62 -15.10 33.38
C GLU A 11 2.57 -16.36 32.50
N SER A 12 1.49 -17.13 32.58
CA SER A 12 1.27 -18.27 31.72
C SER A 12 0.66 -17.82 30.39
N HIS A 13 1.51 -17.86 29.35
CA HIS A 13 1.12 -18.11 27.97
C HIS A 13 0.24 -17.06 27.27
N PHE A 14 0.87 -15.96 26.84
CA PHE A 14 0.53 -15.41 25.53
C PHE A 14 1.69 -15.68 24.57
N PRO A 15 1.68 -16.80 23.83
CA PRO A 15 2.48 -16.83 22.62
C PRO A 15 1.86 -15.79 21.69
N LEU A 16 2.48 -14.60 21.61
CA LEU A 16 2.43 -13.78 20.41
C LEU A 16 3.19 -14.52 19.30
N ARG A 17 2.76 -15.76 19.00
CA ARG A 17 3.09 -16.41 17.75
C ARG A 17 2.30 -15.64 16.72
N SER A 18 2.99 -14.82 15.93
CA SER A 18 2.50 -14.43 14.62
C SER A 18 1.97 -15.70 13.95
N VAL A 19 0.66 -15.77 13.77
CA VAL A 19 -0.04 -16.95 13.20
C VAL A 19 0.26 -17.10 11.70
N LEU A 20 1.07 -16.21 11.13
CA LEU A 20 1.48 -16.27 9.73
C LEU A 20 2.87 -16.89 9.63
N PRO A 21 3.06 -17.98 8.85
CA PRO A 21 4.40 -18.35 8.42
C PRO A 21 5.02 -17.11 7.75
N PRO A 22 6.28 -16.78 8.04
CA PRO A 22 6.93 -15.63 7.40
C PRO A 22 6.89 -15.89 5.90
N MET A 23 6.12 -15.08 5.17
CA MET A 23 6.21 -15.10 3.73
C MET A 23 7.61 -14.66 3.38
N ASP A 24 8.27 -15.43 2.53
CA ASP A 24 9.54 -15.01 2.00
C ASP A 24 9.32 -13.69 1.23
N VAL A 25 9.99 -12.64 1.68
CA VAL A 25 9.96 -11.33 1.05
C VAL A 25 10.34 -11.45 -0.43
N GLU A 26 11.24 -12.38 -0.74
CA GLU A 26 11.65 -12.67 -2.11
C GLU A 26 10.50 -13.22 -2.96
N GLU A 27 9.59 -14.01 -2.38
CA GLU A 27 8.38 -14.47 -3.07
C GLU A 27 7.39 -13.33 -3.33
N VAL A 28 7.18 -12.45 -2.33
CA VAL A 28 6.31 -11.28 -2.50
C VAL A 28 6.84 -10.37 -3.60
N LEU A 29 8.15 -10.20 -3.72
CA LEU A 29 8.74 -9.36 -4.76
C LEU A 29 8.64 -9.99 -6.15
N LYS A 30 8.89 -11.31 -6.27
CA LYS A 30 9.02 -11.97 -7.57
C LYS A 30 7.71 -12.45 -8.19
N LYS A 31 6.74 -12.92 -7.40
CA LYS A 31 5.51 -13.53 -7.93
C LYS A 31 4.49 -12.48 -8.35
N ASP A 32 3.65 -12.82 -9.32
CA ASP A 32 2.50 -11.99 -9.65
C ASP A 32 1.47 -12.01 -8.51
N ILE A 33 0.72 -10.93 -8.34
CA ILE A 33 -0.30 -10.83 -7.28
C ILE A 33 -1.36 -11.93 -7.39
N LEU A 34 -1.77 -12.32 -8.59
CA LEU A 34 -2.78 -13.35 -8.79
C LEU A 34 -2.24 -14.73 -8.43
N GLU A 35 -0.94 -14.96 -8.59
CA GLU A 35 -0.28 -16.18 -8.11
C GLU A 35 -0.25 -16.22 -6.59
N LEU A 36 0.08 -15.08 -5.95
CA LEU A 36 0.16 -14.97 -4.49
C LEU A 36 -1.20 -15.19 -3.80
N ILE A 37 -2.30 -14.79 -4.44
CA ILE A 37 -3.67 -14.98 -3.91
C ILE A 37 -4.37 -16.23 -4.47
N GLY A 38 -3.66 -17.10 -5.21
CA GLY A 38 -4.24 -18.34 -5.76
C GLY A 38 -5.29 -18.14 -6.86
N ALA A 39 -5.29 -17.01 -7.54
CA ALA A 39 -6.24 -16.62 -8.59
C ALA A 39 -5.71 -16.78 -10.03
N SER A 40 -4.64 -17.56 -10.23
CA SER A 40 -4.02 -17.75 -11.55
C SER A 40 -4.95 -18.36 -12.61
N GLY A 41 -6.00 -19.06 -12.20
CA GLY A 41 -7.00 -19.70 -13.08
C GLY A 41 -8.09 -18.78 -13.64
N LEU A 42 -8.08 -17.48 -13.30
CA LEU A 42 -9.09 -16.53 -13.82
C LEU A 42 -8.98 -16.33 -15.34
N THR A 43 -10.12 -15.99 -15.98
CA THR A 43 -10.15 -15.62 -17.40
C THR A 43 -9.37 -14.32 -17.64
N LYS A 44 -8.92 -14.10 -18.87
CA LYS A 44 -8.14 -12.90 -19.22
C LYS A 44 -8.89 -11.62 -18.89
N GLU A 45 -10.20 -11.57 -19.14
CA GLU A 45 -11.05 -10.41 -18.84
C GLU A 45 -11.10 -10.13 -17.33
N LYS A 46 -11.28 -11.17 -16.52
CA LYS A 46 -11.30 -11.03 -15.05
C LYS A 46 -9.95 -10.58 -14.49
N LYS A 47 -8.85 -11.11 -15.04
CA LYS A 47 -7.49 -10.66 -14.67
C LYS A 47 -7.31 -9.18 -15.01
N ALA A 48 -7.68 -8.77 -16.22
CA ALA A 48 -7.60 -7.38 -16.65
C ALA A 48 -8.41 -6.45 -15.74
N GLN A 49 -9.64 -6.82 -15.39
CA GLN A 49 -10.48 -6.03 -14.49
C GLN A 49 -9.85 -5.88 -13.10
N ILE A 50 -9.24 -6.94 -12.57
CA ILE A 50 -8.54 -6.88 -11.29
C ILE A 50 -7.37 -5.90 -11.41
N TYR A 51 -6.48 -6.07 -12.39
CA TYR A 51 -5.33 -5.18 -12.57
C TYR A 51 -5.74 -3.72 -12.76
N GLU A 52 -6.83 -3.46 -13.49
CA GLU A 52 -7.38 -2.11 -13.64
C GLU A 52 -7.81 -1.51 -12.29
N ASN A 53 -8.53 -2.29 -11.48
CA ASN A 53 -8.96 -1.86 -10.15
C ASN A 53 -7.78 -1.65 -9.20
N MET A 54 -6.75 -2.49 -9.30
CA MET A 54 -5.50 -2.33 -8.56
C MET A 54 -4.80 -1.03 -8.97
N GLY A 55 -4.67 -0.78 -10.27
CA GLY A 55 -4.08 0.43 -10.83
C GLY A 55 -4.78 1.70 -10.31
N LYS A 56 -6.11 1.74 -10.39
CA LYS A 56 -6.92 2.85 -9.86
C LYS A 56 -6.73 3.05 -8.36
N THR A 57 -6.60 1.97 -7.59
CA THR A 57 -6.38 2.06 -6.14
C THR A 57 -5.01 2.66 -5.82
N ILE A 58 -3.97 2.21 -6.53
CA ILE A 58 -2.60 2.72 -6.36
C ILE A 58 -2.55 4.19 -6.78
N GLU A 59 -3.12 4.53 -7.94
CA GLU A 59 -3.19 5.91 -8.45
C GLU A 59 -3.87 6.86 -7.45
N ASN A 60 -5.04 6.49 -6.92
CA ASN A 60 -5.75 7.31 -5.94
C ASN A 60 -4.92 7.55 -4.67
N ARG A 61 -4.15 6.55 -4.21
CA ARG A 61 -3.28 6.69 -3.04
C ARG A 61 -2.08 7.58 -3.33
N VAL A 62 -1.47 7.45 -4.50
CA VAL A 62 -0.39 8.33 -4.94
C VAL A 62 -0.89 9.78 -5.01
N ILE A 63 -2.06 10.03 -5.60
CA ILE A 63 -2.66 11.38 -5.66
C ILE A 63 -2.91 11.92 -4.26
N ALA A 64 -3.48 11.12 -3.35
CA ALA A 64 -3.71 11.55 -1.97
C ALA A 64 -2.39 11.93 -1.27
N ARG A 65 -1.35 11.11 -1.41
CA ARG A 65 -0.03 11.37 -0.82
C ARG A 65 0.64 12.60 -1.42
N VAL A 66 0.43 12.88 -2.71
CA VAL A 66 0.90 14.11 -3.35
C VAL A 66 0.14 15.32 -2.82
N ALA A 67 -1.18 15.22 -2.67
CA ALA A 67 -2.02 16.29 -2.12
C ALA A 67 -1.65 16.62 -0.66
N ASP A 68 -1.21 15.63 0.13
CA ASP A 68 -0.73 15.86 1.51
C ASP A 68 0.61 16.62 1.57
N LEU A 69 1.36 16.67 0.47
CA LEU A 69 2.70 17.28 0.40
C LEU A 69 2.72 18.63 -0.31
N LEU A 70 1.70 18.91 -1.12
CA LEU A 70 1.55 20.18 -1.82
C LEU A 70 0.62 21.10 -1.03
N SER A 71 0.88 22.41 -1.08
CA SER A 71 -0.13 23.38 -0.69
C SER A 71 -1.33 23.37 -1.66
N ASP A 72 -2.47 23.91 -1.23
CA ASP A 72 -3.67 24.00 -2.09
C ASP A 72 -3.37 24.72 -3.42
N GLU A 73 -2.58 25.81 -3.39
CA GLU A 73 -2.18 26.57 -4.58
C GLU A 73 -1.29 25.74 -5.51
N GLU A 74 -0.35 24.97 -4.96
CA GLU A 74 0.52 24.09 -5.74
C GLU A 74 -0.25 22.91 -6.32
N MET A 75 -1.25 22.40 -5.59
CA MET A 75 -2.10 21.32 -6.06
C MET A 75 -2.99 21.77 -7.23
N GLU A 76 -3.59 22.96 -7.16
CA GLU A 76 -4.34 23.54 -8.29
C GLU A 76 -3.43 23.73 -9.52
N LYS A 77 -2.21 24.24 -9.28
CA LYS A 77 -1.21 24.40 -10.34
C LYS A 77 -0.80 23.05 -10.92
N PHE A 78 -0.58 22.04 -10.09
CA PHE A 78 -0.26 20.69 -10.52
C PHE A 78 -1.36 20.10 -11.41
N ILE A 79 -2.63 20.22 -11.00
CA ILE A 79 -3.78 19.76 -11.78
C ILE A 79 -3.81 20.44 -13.16
N SER A 80 -3.65 21.77 -13.19
CA SER A 80 -3.64 22.52 -14.45
C SER A 80 -2.49 22.10 -15.37
N LEU A 81 -1.28 21.99 -14.82
CA LEU A 81 -0.09 21.57 -15.58
C LEU A 81 -0.22 20.12 -16.06
N SER A 82 -0.81 19.21 -15.28
CA SER A 82 -0.95 17.80 -15.66
C SER A 82 -1.76 17.61 -16.95
N GLN A 83 -2.67 18.54 -17.25
CA GLN A 83 -3.54 18.50 -18.44
C GLN A 83 -2.96 19.27 -19.64
N THR A 84 -2.18 20.32 -19.37
CA THR A 84 -1.73 21.28 -20.40
C THR A 84 -0.25 21.17 -20.73
N ASN A 85 0.58 20.85 -19.73
CA ASN A 85 2.02 20.69 -19.86
C ASN A 85 2.57 19.69 -18.82
N PRO A 86 2.48 18.38 -19.11
CA PRO A 86 2.88 17.33 -18.18
C PRO A 86 4.35 17.41 -17.76
N GLU A 87 5.23 17.91 -18.62
CA GLU A 87 6.65 18.09 -18.29
C GLU A 87 6.82 19.09 -17.14
N GLN A 88 6.11 20.23 -17.20
CA GLN A 88 6.13 21.20 -16.10
C GLN A 88 5.45 20.68 -14.83
N ALA A 89 4.43 19.82 -14.95
CA ALA A 89 3.83 19.16 -13.79
C ALA A 89 4.86 18.28 -13.06
N VAL A 90 5.69 17.55 -13.82
CA VAL A 90 6.79 16.75 -13.25
C VAL A 90 7.84 17.64 -12.60
N GLU A 91 8.21 18.77 -13.22
CA GLU A 91 9.17 19.70 -12.60
C GLU A 91 8.64 20.34 -11.31
N LEU A 92 7.34 20.63 -11.22
CA LEU A 92 6.71 21.11 -9.98
C LEU A 92 6.81 20.08 -8.85
N LEU A 93 6.59 18.80 -9.17
CA LEU A 93 6.73 17.71 -8.20
C LEU A 93 8.19 17.57 -7.73
N LYS A 94 9.16 17.62 -8.66
CA LYS A 94 10.59 17.57 -8.32
C LYS A 94 11.01 18.75 -7.43
N ALA A 95 10.48 19.95 -7.69
CA ALA A 95 10.77 21.13 -6.87
C ALA A 95 10.27 20.98 -5.43
N ASN A 96 9.23 20.17 -5.23
CA ASN A 96 8.70 19.79 -3.91
C ASN A 96 9.30 18.46 -3.37
N GLU A 97 10.41 18.00 -3.94
CA GLU A 97 11.08 16.75 -3.55
C GLU A 97 10.20 15.49 -3.69
N ILE A 98 9.18 15.54 -4.55
CA ILE A 98 8.26 14.44 -4.82
C ILE A 98 8.80 13.60 -5.98
N ASP A 99 9.33 12.42 -5.66
CA ASP A 99 9.74 11.40 -6.63
C ASP A 99 8.53 10.50 -6.98
N MET A 100 7.85 10.85 -8.07
CA MET A 100 6.63 10.16 -8.51
C MET A 100 6.87 8.67 -8.83
N PRO A 101 7.91 8.27 -9.61
CA PRO A 101 8.24 6.85 -9.79
C PRO A 101 8.40 6.09 -8.47
N LYS A 102 9.08 6.69 -7.49
CA LYS A 102 9.26 6.08 -6.17
C LYS A 102 7.93 5.93 -5.43
N PHE A 103 7.07 6.95 -5.42
CA PHE A 103 5.76 6.88 -4.75
C PHE A 103 4.88 5.78 -5.34
N ILE A 104 4.84 5.67 -6.67
CA ILE A 104 4.09 4.62 -7.35
C ILE A 104 4.61 3.24 -6.96
N ALA A 105 5.93 3.05 -6.95
CA ALA A 105 6.54 1.77 -6.56
C ALA A 105 6.25 1.39 -5.09
N GLU A 106 6.34 2.37 -4.19
CA GLU A 106 6.01 2.19 -2.77
C GLU A 106 4.54 1.81 -2.57
N GLU A 107 3.60 2.53 -3.19
CA GLU A 107 2.17 2.24 -3.08
C GLU A 107 1.81 0.90 -3.72
N ALA A 108 2.43 0.55 -4.85
CA ALA A 108 2.24 -0.76 -5.48
C ALA A 108 2.70 -1.91 -4.57
N LEU A 109 3.86 -1.77 -3.92
CA LEU A 109 4.38 -2.77 -3.01
C LEU A 109 3.54 -2.88 -1.73
N LEU A 110 3.14 -1.74 -1.15
CA LEU A 110 2.25 -1.70 0.01
C LEU A 110 0.93 -2.38 -0.30
N TYR A 111 0.31 -2.04 -1.43
CA TYR A 111 -0.95 -2.62 -1.84
C TYR A 111 -0.84 -4.13 -2.10
N LYS A 112 0.22 -4.58 -2.77
CA LYS A 112 0.53 -6.01 -2.96
C LYS A 112 0.60 -6.74 -1.63
N THR A 113 1.35 -6.19 -0.67
CA THR A 113 1.52 -6.76 0.67
C THR A 113 0.21 -6.80 1.45
N GLN A 114 -0.63 -5.76 1.33
CA GLN A 114 -1.95 -5.70 1.96
C GLN A 114 -2.89 -6.79 1.43
N LEU A 115 -2.99 -6.94 0.11
CA LEU A 115 -3.84 -7.96 -0.50
C LEU A 115 -3.44 -9.38 -0.07
N VAL A 116 -2.13 -9.63 -0.06
CA VAL A 116 -1.57 -10.90 0.34
C VAL A 116 -1.85 -11.20 1.81
N THR A 117 -1.60 -10.23 2.70
CA THR A 117 -1.91 -10.36 4.13
C THR A 117 -3.39 -10.63 4.37
N LEU A 118 -4.29 -9.89 3.71
CA LEU A 118 -5.74 -10.06 3.84
C LEU A 118 -6.20 -11.44 3.38
N PHE A 119 -5.58 -11.99 2.33
CA PHE A 119 -5.93 -13.30 1.82
C PHE A 119 -5.49 -14.43 2.75
N GLN A 120 -4.35 -14.25 3.44
CA GLN A 120 -3.82 -15.23 4.40
C GLN A 120 -4.46 -15.17 5.78
N ALA A 121 -5.10 -14.06 6.13
CA ALA A 121 -5.83 -13.91 7.39
C ALA A 121 -7.22 -14.59 7.37
N ARG A 122 -7.60 -15.22 6.25
CA ARG A 122 -8.80 -16.07 6.12
C ARG A 122 -8.48 -17.53 6.42
#